data_AF-A0A9D2DYA1-F1
#
_entry.id   AF-A0A9D2DYA1-F1
#
_cell.length_a   1.000
_cell.length_b   1.000
_cell.length_c   1.000
_cell.angle_alpha   90.00
_cell.angle_beta   90.00
_cell.angle_gamma   90.00
#
_symmetry.space_group_name_H-M   'P 1'
#
loop_
_entity.id
_entity.type
_entity.pdbx_description
1 polymer ?
#
loop_
_entity_poly.entity_id
_entity_poly.type
_entity_poly.pdbx_seq_one_letter_code
_entity_poly.pdbx_strand_id
1 'polypeptide(L)' 'MSKNKKYRIKQKDFRELEKLAERIYNTATVIDYFCRTQQDIEELYNLTPIVENLRQDSDTVNAYFINYPKGNIQIRF' A
#
# COMPACT_ATOMS: atom_id res chain seq x y z
N MET A 1 3.84 -28.39 -13.47
CA MET A 1 3.32 -27.08 -13.90
C MET A 1 2.06 -26.76 -13.10
N SER A 2 2.16 -25.86 -12.12
CA SER A 2 1.03 -25.44 -11.30
C SER A 2 -0.01 -24.76 -12.19
N LYS A 3 -1.24 -25.29 -12.20
CA LYS A 3 -2.37 -24.68 -12.90
C LYS A 3 -2.54 -23.26 -12.38
N ASN A 4 -2.43 -22.27 -13.27
CA ASN A 4 -2.82 -20.88 -13.04
C ASN A 4 -4.25 -20.83 -12.49
N LYS A 5 -4.41 -20.92 -11.17
CA LYS A 5 -5.64 -20.51 -10.48
C LYS A 5 -5.70 -19.01 -10.69
N LYS A 6 -6.50 -18.56 -11.67
CA LYS A 6 -6.94 -17.17 -11.74
C LYS A 6 -7.61 -16.86 -10.40
N TYR A 7 -6.91 -16.17 -9.51
CA TYR A 7 -7.47 -15.65 -8.28
C TYR A 7 -8.54 -14.62 -8.68
N ARG A 8 -9.80 -15.05 -8.71
CA ARG A 8 -10.95 -14.16 -8.91
C ARG A 8 -11.19 -13.46 -7.59
N ILE A 9 -10.65 -12.25 -7.43
CA ILE A 9 -10.92 -11.39 -6.28
C ILE A 9 -12.40 -11.02 -6.33
N LYS A 10 -13.18 -11.43 -5.31
CA LYS A 10 -14.59 -11.01 -5.22
C LYS A 10 -14.64 -9.53 -4.82
N GLN A 11 -15.74 -8.85 -5.11
CA GLN A 11 -15.91 -7.44 -4.74
C GLN A 11 -15.74 -7.18 -3.23
N LYS A 12 -16.18 -8.13 -2.38
CA LYS A 12 -15.96 -8.07 -0.93
C LYS A 12 -14.46 -8.12 -0.61
N ASP A 13 -13.72 -9.01 -1.26
CA ASP A 13 -12.28 -9.15 -1.08
C ASP A 13 -11.54 -7.88 -1.56
N PHE A 14 -12.03 -7.24 -2.62
CA PHE A 14 -11.49 -5.97 -3.12
C PHE A 14 -11.64 -4.82 -2.12
N ARG A 15 -12.81 -4.67 -1.47
CA ARG A 15 -13.02 -3.63 -0.44
C ARG A 15 -12.15 -3.85 0.80
N GLU A 16 -11.91 -5.11 1.17
CA GLU A 16 -11.00 -5.41 2.28
C GLU A 16 -9.54 -5.13 1.90
N LEU A 17 -9.16 -5.36 0.63
CA LEU A 17 -7.85 -4.96 0.11
C LEU A 17 -7.69 -3.43 0.04
N GLU A 18 -8.73 -2.68 -0.33
CA GLU A 18 -8.74 -1.21 -0.30
C GLU A 18 -8.45 -0.68 1.11
N LYS A 19 -9.18 -1.16 2.12
CA LYS A 19 -8.93 -0.78 3.52
C LYS A 19 -7.54 -1.18 3.99
N LEU A 20 -7.04 -2.35 3.55
CA LEU A 20 -5.70 -2.80 3.88
C LEU A 20 -4.65 -1.87 3.28
N ALA A 21 -4.81 -1.47 2.02
CA ALA A 21 -3.94 -0.53 1.33
C ALA A 21 -3.92 0.83 2.03
N GLU A 22 -5.10 1.37 2.37
CA GLU A 22 -5.23 2.62 3.11
C GLU A 22 -4.50 2.56 4.46
N ARG A 23 -4.68 1.47 5.21
CA ARG A 23 -4.00 1.28 6.50
C ARG A 23 -2.47 1.23 6.34
N ILE A 24 -1.97 0.47 5.37
CA ILE A 24 -0.53 0.37 5.09
C ILE A 24 0.04 1.75 4.71
N TYR A 25 -0.65 2.48 3.82
CA TYR A 25 -0.29 3.84 3.42
C TYR A 25 -0.20 4.77 4.63
N ASN A 26 -1.23 4.80 5.49
CA ASN A 26 -1.24 5.67 6.66
C ASN A 26 -0.11 5.33 7.63
N THR A 27 0.14 4.04 7.88
CA THR A 27 1.26 3.61 8.72
C THR A 27 2.61 4.02 8.12
N ALA A 28 2.84 3.75 6.84
CA ALA A 28 4.08 4.11 6.17
C ALA A 28 4.31 5.63 6.16
N THR A 29 3.25 6.43 5.99
CA THR A 29 3.32 7.91 6.07
C THR A 29 3.90 8.38 7.40
N VAL A 30 3.36 7.84 8.51
CA VAL A 30 3.74 8.28 9.85
C VAL A 30 5.17 7.84 10.17
N ILE A 31 5.56 6.62 9.80
CA ILE A 31 6.92 6.12 10.02
C ILE A 31 7.92 6.91 9.17
N ASP A 32 7.63 7.19 7.90
CA ASP A 32 8.48 8.00 7.01
C ASP A 32 8.73 9.39 7.60
N TYR A 33 7.66 10.06 8.02
CA TYR A 33 7.74 11.36 8.68
C TYR A 33 8.62 11.31 9.93
N PHE A 34 8.43 10.29 10.78
CA PHE A 34 9.19 10.15 12.02
C PHE A 34 10.68 9.91 11.75
N CYS A 35 11.01 8.98 10.84
CA CYS A 35 12.39 8.74 10.42
C CYS A 35 13.04 10.02 9.91
N ARG A 36 12.39 10.74 8.99
CA ARG A 36 12.93 11.97 8.37
C ARG A 36 13.09 13.15 9.32
N THR A 37 12.30 13.21 10.40
CA THR A 37 12.36 14.33 11.36
C THR A 37 13.26 14.06 12.57
N GLN A 38 13.67 12.82 12.79
CA GLN A 38 14.54 12.42 13.92
C GLN A 38 15.89 11.86 13.44
N GLN A 39 16.55 12.59 12.55
CA GLN A 39 17.81 12.16 11.92
C GLN A 39 19.00 12.09 12.91
N ASP A 40 18.88 12.72 14.08
CA ASP A 40 19.90 12.64 15.14
C ASP A 40 19.98 11.24 15.78
N ILE A 41 18.95 10.41 15.60
CA ILE A 41 18.94 9.02 16.05
C ILE A 41 19.47 8.16 14.89
N GLU A 42 20.68 7.61 15.07
CA GLU A 42 21.40 6.86 14.04
C GLU A 42 20.56 5.71 13.44
N GLU A 43 19.83 4.99 14.29
CA GLU A 43 18.96 3.89 13.84
C GLU A 43 17.84 4.39 12.91
N LEU A 44 17.26 5.56 13.20
CA LEU A 44 16.21 6.14 12.36
C LEU A 44 16.77 6.73 11.07
N TYR A 45 17.96 7.34 11.13
CA TYR A 45 18.69 7.77 9.94
C TYR A 45 18.93 6.59 9.00
N ASN A 46 19.46 5.48 9.53
CA ASN A 46 19.75 4.26 8.77
C ASN A 46 18.47 3.60 8.21
N LEU A 47 17.34 3.68 8.92
CA LEU A 47 16.06 3.15 8.45
C LEU A 47 15.37 4.03 7.41
N THR A 48 15.67 5.33 7.36
CA THR A 48 15.02 6.30 6.47
C THR A 48 14.90 5.81 5.01
N PRO A 49 15.98 5.39 4.31
CA PRO A 49 15.86 4.94 2.92
C PRO A 49 15.00 3.68 2.74
N ILE A 50 14.94 2.80 3.75
CA ILE A 50 14.11 1.58 3.72
C ILE A 50 12.63 1.94 3.85
N VAL A 51 12.33 2.84 4.79
CA VAL A 51 10.97 3.33 5.02
C VAL A 51 10.48 4.15 3.84
N GLU A 52 11.35 4.93 3.19
CA GLU A 52 11.00 5.69 1.99
C GLU A 52 10.58 4.77 0.84
N ASN A 53 11.29 3.66 0.60
CA ASN A 53 10.87 2.67 -0.39
C ASN A 53 9.50 2.05 -0.05
N LEU A 54 9.30 1.67 1.21
CA LEU A 54 8.00 1.16 1.68
C LEU A 54 6.88 2.18 1.48
N ARG A 55 7.19 3.46 1.72
CA ARG A 55 6.26 4.58 1.53
C ARG A 55 5.85 4.70 0.06
N GLN A 56 6.81 4.70 -0.86
CA GLN A 56 6.57 4.77 -2.31
C GLN A 56 5.74 3.57 -2.81
N ASP A 57 6.04 2.36 -2.35
CA ASP A 57 5.25 1.17 -2.67
C ASP A 57 3.82 1.30 -2.14
N SER A 58 3.65 1.79 -0.91
CA SER A 58 2.33 2.01 -0.31
C SER A 58 1.52 3.07 -1.05
N ASP A 59 2.16 4.14 -1.52
CA ASP A 59 1.53 5.21 -2.31
C ASP A 59 1.02 4.65 -3.63
N THR A 60 1.83 3.82 -4.29
CA THR A 60 1.46 3.16 -5.54
C THR A 60 0.23 2.27 -5.35
N VAL A 61 0.23 1.40 -4.34
CA VAL A 61 -0.90 0.51 -4.06
C VAL A 61 -2.15 1.30 -3.67
N ASN A 62 -2.02 2.31 -2.81
CA ASN A 62 -3.15 3.12 -2.38
C ASN A 62 -3.75 3.94 -3.54
N ALA A 63 -2.91 4.47 -4.42
CA ALA A 63 -3.34 5.20 -5.62
C ALA A 63 -4.16 4.31 -6.58
N TYR A 64 -3.85 3.01 -6.69
CA TYR A 64 -4.69 2.08 -7.47
C TYR A 64 -6.13 2.01 -6.93
N PHE A 65 -6.33 2.09 -5.61
CA PHE A 65 -7.66 2.02 -5.01
C PHE A 65 -8.37 3.38 -4.99
N ILE A 66 -7.69 4.49 -4.68
CA ILE A 66 -8.27 5.84 -4.66
C ILE A 66 -8.77 6.25 -6.05
N ASN A 67 -8.02 5.91 -7.11
CA ASN A 67 -8.38 6.24 -8.49
C ASN A 67 -9.42 5.28 -9.09
N TYR A 68 -9.94 4.32 -8.32
CA TYR A 68 -11.00 3.42 -8.76
C TYR A 68 -12.36 3.99 -8.34
N PRO A 69 -13.10 4.69 -9.24
CA PRO A 69 -14.43 5.19 -8.89
C PRO A 69 -15.36 4.01 -8.57
N LYS A 70 -16.25 4.22 -7.60
CA LYS A 70 -17.36 3.32 -7.24
C LYS A 70 -18.29 3.12 -8.45
N GLY A 71 -17.89 2.28 -9.40
CA GLY A 71 -18.58 2.09 -10.68
C GLY A 71 -17.75 1.36 -11.74
N ASN A 72 -16.41 1.42 -11.66
CA ASN A 72 -15.51 0.74 -12.61
C ASN A 72 -15.17 -0.70 -12.23
N ILE A 73 -15.89 -1.28 -11.27
CA ILE A 73 -15.93 -2.74 -11.05
C ILE A 73 -16.82 -3.35 -12.16
N GLN A 74 -16.52 -3.04 -13.41
CA GLN A 74 -16.97 -3.86 -14.53
C GLN A 74 -16.19 -5.16 -14.42
N ILE A 75 -16.92 -6.14 -13.91
CA ILE A 75 -16.69 -7.57 -13.96
C ILE A 75 -15.89 -7.92 -15.23
N ARG A 76 -14.57 -7.96 -15.12
CA ARG A 76 -13.71 -8.68 -16.05
C ARG A 76 -13.21 -9.93 -15.32
N PHE A 77 -14.14 -10.83 -15.02
CA PHE A 77 -13.88 -12.22 -14.70
C PHE A 77 -14.99 -13.13 -15.18
#